data_AF-A0A9W6XG75-F1
#
_entry.id   AF-A0A9W6XG75-F1
#
_cell.length_a   1.000
_cell.length_b   1.000
_cell.length_c   1.000
_cell.angle_alpha   90.00
_cell.angle_beta   90.00
_cell.angle_gamma   90.00
#
_symmetry.space_group_name_H-M   'P 1'
#
loop_
_entity.id
_entity.type
_entity.pdbx_description
1 polymer ?
#
loop_
_entity_poly.entity_id
_entity_poly.type
_entity_poly.pdbx_seq_one_letter_code
_entity_poly.pdbx_strand_id
1 'polypeptide(L)'
;MRVFLSRLAVRLPDGVASANPGISRTHPGVPVSGAAPQSNVKRSPFVAGGTTFGDVLGKPWQQFNSHVKGRAVRVDGAWDFERVDRTDVAGWIEFMVFKVKKHTVDSSNNEQDWNIWLQSMHDKTVTLLIYDYGIGLDSKHDREAFRKDCVRPAETLRAGAIAEVSLREVVGRL
;
A
#
# COMPACT_ATOMS: atom_id res chain seq x y z
N MET A 1 0.17 -13.69 4.97
CA MET A 1 0.09 -12.23 5.01
C MET A 1 1.30 -11.66 4.29
N ARG A 2 1.12 -10.72 3.37
CA ARG A 2 2.25 -10.06 2.69
C ARG A 2 2.43 -8.66 3.28
N VAL A 3 3.68 -8.22 3.27
CA VAL A 3 4.08 -6.87 3.64
C VAL A 3 4.92 -6.33 2.50
N PHE A 4 4.57 -5.15 2.02
CA PHE A 4 5.34 -4.44 1.01
C PHE A 4 6.21 -3.39 1.69
N LEU A 5 7.50 -3.39 1.31
CA LEU A 5 8.50 -2.45 1.80
C LEU A 5 8.75 -1.39 0.73
N SER A 6 8.45 -0.15 1.06
CA SER A 6 8.73 1.00 0.21
C SER A 6 9.64 1.99 0.93
N ARG A 7 10.58 2.59 0.21
CA ARG A 7 11.35 3.73 0.73
C ARG A 7 10.60 5.00 0.37
N LEU A 8 10.27 5.82 1.35
CA LEU A 8 9.59 7.09 1.21
C LEU A 8 10.56 8.22 1.52
N ALA A 9 10.77 9.12 0.57
CA ALA A 9 11.41 10.40 0.82
C ALA A 9 10.32 11.48 0.96
N VAL A 10 10.37 12.22 2.07
CA VAL A 10 9.43 13.32 2.35
C VAL A 10 10.05 14.63 1.87
N ARG A 11 9.30 15.37 1.05
CA ARG A 11 9.71 16.70 0.56
C ARG A 11 8.66 17.74 0.95
N LEU A 12 9.04 18.73 1.75
CA LEU A 12 8.16 19.85 2.07
C LEU A 12 8.40 20.98 1.06
N PRO A 13 7.41 21.83 0.77
CA PRO A 13 7.63 22.99 -0.08
C PRO A 13 8.55 23.97 0.64
N ASP A 14 9.70 24.27 0.02
CA ASP A 14 10.59 25.33 0.48
C ASP A 14 9.90 26.69 0.31
N GLY A 15 10.05 27.57 1.32
CA GLY A 15 9.69 28.98 1.20
C GLY A 15 10.38 29.59 -0.02
N VAL A 16 9.61 30.35 -0.81
CA VAL A 16 9.97 30.87 -2.13
C VAL A 16 11.33 31.59 -2.16
N ALA A 17 12.28 31.04 -2.93
CA ALA A 17 13.20 31.72 -3.84
C ALA A 17 13.90 30.66 -4.71
N SER A 18 14.20 30.80 -6.00
CA SER A 18 13.86 31.71 -7.08
C SER A 18 14.39 31.02 -8.35
N ALA A 19 13.60 31.04 -9.43
CA ALA A 19 13.96 30.87 -10.84
C ALA A 19 14.96 29.77 -11.29
N ASN A 20 14.50 28.84 -12.14
CA ASN A 20 14.62 29.04 -13.60
C ASN A 20 13.72 28.04 -14.39
N PRO A 21 12.81 28.51 -15.25
CA PRO A 21 12.00 27.65 -16.12
C PRO A 21 12.75 27.37 -17.44
N GLY A 22 13.14 26.11 -17.65
CA GLY A 22 13.64 25.62 -18.94
C GLY A 22 12.60 24.78 -19.65
N ILE A 23 11.62 25.42 -20.28
CA ILE A 23 10.79 24.75 -21.30
C ILE A 23 11.63 24.61 -22.57
N SER A 24 11.76 23.40 -23.10
CA SER A 24 11.90 23.20 -24.54
C SER A 24 11.17 21.94 -24.95
N ARG A 25 10.18 22.14 -25.81
CA ARG A 25 9.29 21.17 -26.42
C ARG A 25 9.83 20.89 -27.83
N THR A 26 9.98 19.62 -28.25
CA THR A 26 9.91 19.19 -29.66
C THR A 26 9.73 17.66 -29.78
N HIS A 27 8.52 17.26 -30.17
CA HIS A 27 8.04 16.19 -31.09
C HIS A 27 8.59 14.73 -31.13
N PRO A 28 7.80 13.77 -31.69
CA PRO A 28 7.77 12.36 -31.29
C PRO A 28 8.48 11.39 -32.25
N GLY A 29 8.89 10.22 -31.73
CA GLY A 29 9.38 9.07 -32.50
C GLY A 29 9.27 7.76 -31.69
N VAL A 30 8.73 6.73 -32.33
CA VAL A 30 8.35 5.37 -31.85
C VAL A 30 9.59 4.50 -31.49
N PRO A 31 9.47 3.43 -30.65
CA PRO A 31 10.57 2.89 -29.87
C PRO A 31 11.34 1.76 -30.57
N VAL A 32 12.57 1.50 -30.13
CA VAL A 32 13.29 0.25 -30.42
C VAL A 32 13.80 -0.41 -29.15
N SER A 33 13.56 -1.72 -29.10
CA SER A 33 13.78 -2.68 -28.04
C SER A 33 15.26 -2.96 -27.77
N GLY A 34 15.58 -3.31 -26.51
CA GLY A 34 16.85 -3.95 -26.17
C GLY A 34 17.44 -3.52 -24.84
N ALA A 35 16.86 -3.92 -23.71
CA ALA A 35 17.54 -3.86 -22.42
C ALA A 35 17.40 -5.19 -21.68
N ALA A 36 18.53 -5.87 -21.51
CA ALA A 36 18.69 -7.09 -20.72
C ALA A 36 18.21 -6.89 -19.27
N PRO A 37 17.74 -7.96 -18.58
CA PRO A 37 17.30 -7.83 -17.20
C PRO A 37 18.52 -7.61 -16.29
N GLN A 38 18.81 -6.35 -15.97
CA GLN A 38 19.75 -6.02 -14.90
C GLN A 38 19.12 -6.36 -13.56
N SER A 39 19.41 -7.57 -13.08
CA SER A 39 19.37 -7.90 -11.66
C SER A 39 20.35 -6.97 -10.93
N ASN A 40 19.84 -6.22 -9.94
CA ASN A 40 20.54 -5.33 -8.99
C ASN A 40 20.30 -3.80 -9.11
N VAL A 41 19.17 -3.36 -9.68
CA VAL A 41 18.75 -1.95 -9.53
C VAL A 41 18.25 -1.70 -8.10
N LYS A 42 19.07 -1.00 -7.29
CA LYS A 42 18.61 -0.37 -6.04
C LYS A 42 17.55 0.66 -6.41
N ARG A 43 16.27 0.30 -6.26
CA ARG A 43 15.15 1.16 -6.63
C ARG A 43 15.26 2.50 -5.89
N SER A 44 15.05 3.59 -6.64
CA SER A 44 14.98 4.94 -6.08
C SER A 44 13.85 5.03 -5.05
N PRO A 45 14.01 5.84 -3.98
CA PRO A 45 12.92 6.07 -3.06
C PRO A 45 11.74 6.72 -3.78
N PHE A 46 10.53 6.34 -3.39
CA PHE A 46 9.31 7.04 -3.78
C PHE A 46 9.31 8.41 -3.07
N VAL A 47 9.17 9.49 -3.83
CA VAL A 47 9.16 10.85 -3.28
C VAL A 47 7.72 11.31 -3.14
N ALA A 48 7.29 11.58 -1.91
CA ALA A 48 6.03 12.23 -1.62
C ALA A 48 6.31 13.63 -1.06
N GLY A 49 5.60 14.62 -1.57
CA GLY A 49 5.68 15.98 -1.03
C GLY A 49 4.31 16.58 -0.84
N GLY A 50 4.21 17.56 0.04
CA GLY A 50 2.94 18.16 0.44
C GLY A 50 3.13 19.10 1.62
N THR A 51 2.06 19.81 1.99
CA THR A 51 2.04 20.73 3.13
C THR A 51 1.49 20.10 4.40
N THR A 52 0.67 19.06 4.25
CA THR A 52 0.06 18.32 5.36
C THR A 52 0.41 16.84 5.30
N PHE A 53 0.17 16.15 6.41
CA PHE A 53 0.24 14.69 6.44
C PHE A 53 -0.69 14.02 5.45
N GLY A 54 -1.92 14.52 5.30
CA GLY A 54 -2.85 14.04 4.29
C GLY A 54 -2.29 14.12 2.86
N ASP A 55 -1.67 15.24 2.49
CA ASP A 55 -1.08 15.44 1.16
C ASP A 55 0.06 14.45 0.87
N VAL A 56 0.95 14.29 1.86
CA VAL A 56 2.09 13.37 1.77
C VAL A 56 1.59 11.93 1.74
N LEU A 57 0.52 11.63 2.48
CA LEU A 57 0.01 10.28 2.61
C LEU A 57 -0.86 9.80 1.44
N GLY A 58 -1.61 10.72 0.84
CA GLY A 58 -2.44 10.43 -0.33
C GLY A 58 -1.61 9.91 -1.52
N LYS A 59 -0.35 10.31 -1.63
CA LYS A 59 0.53 9.91 -2.74
C LYS A 59 0.95 8.42 -2.67
N PRO A 60 1.54 7.92 -1.57
CA PRO A 60 1.74 6.48 -1.39
C PRO A 60 0.44 5.68 -1.50
N TRP A 61 -0.67 6.20 -0.99
CA TRP A 61 -1.96 5.53 -1.12
C TRP A 61 -2.37 5.32 -2.59
N GLN A 62 -2.35 6.37 -3.41
CA GLN A 62 -2.63 6.27 -4.85
C GLN A 62 -1.73 5.25 -5.55
N GLN A 63 -0.46 5.17 -5.14
CA GLN A 63 0.50 4.25 -5.73
C GLN A 63 0.30 2.80 -5.30
N PHE A 64 -0.05 2.56 -4.03
CA PHE A 64 0.01 1.23 -3.41
C PHE A 64 -1.35 0.65 -2.98
N ASN A 65 -2.47 1.38 -3.12
CA ASN A 65 -3.80 0.90 -2.70
C ASN A 65 -4.21 -0.44 -3.33
N SER A 66 -3.75 -0.72 -4.55
CA SER A 66 -4.06 -1.96 -5.27
C SER A 66 -3.50 -3.21 -4.57
N HIS A 67 -2.52 -3.05 -3.69
CA HIS A 67 -1.92 -4.12 -2.91
C HIS A 67 -2.74 -4.49 -1.65
N VAL A 68 -3.56 -3.56 -1.14
CA VAL A 68 -4.42 -3.83 0.01
C VAL A 68 -5.67 -4.59 -0.43
N LYS A 69 -5.97 -5.65 0.33
CA LYS A 69 -7.04 -6.60 0.01
C LYS A 69 -8.30 -6.33 0.82
N GLY A 70 -8.15 -5.91 2.07
CA GLY A 70 -9.24 -5.57 2.99
C GLY A 70 -8.70 -5.48 4.41
N ARG A 71 -9.53 -5.23 5.42
CA ARG A 71 -9.14 -5.13 6.82
C ARG A 71 -9.44 -6.44 7.54
N ALA A 72 -8.46 -6.94 8.29
CA ALA A 72 -8.73 -7.96 9.30
C ALA A 72 -9.32 -7.28 10.53
N VAL A 73 -10.54 -7.67 10.89
CA VAL A 73 -11.24 -7.17 12.07
C VAL A 73 -11.65 -8.32 12.96
N ARG A 74 -11.85 -8.03 14.25
CA ARG A 74 -12.31 -9.02 15.21
C ARG A 74 -13.72 -8.66 15.65
N VAL A 75 -14.68 -9.51 15.32
CA VAL A 75 -16.10 -9.35 15.65
C VAL A 75 -16.51 -10.55 16.50
N ASP A 76 -17.05 -10.29 17.69
CA ASP A 76 -17.50 -11.31 18.65
C ASP A 76 -16.45 -12.41 18.93
N GLY A 77 -15.17 -12.01 18.97
CA GLY A 77 -14.05 -12.91 19.24
C GLY A 77 -13.54 -13.71 18.03
N ALA A 78 -14.27 -13.71 16.91
CA ALA A 78 -13.89 -14.33 15.65
C ALA A 78 -13.20 -13.32 14.70
N TRP A 79 -12.35 -13.85 13.82
CA TRP A 79 -11.76 -13.07 12.74
C TRP A 79 -12.77 -12.89 11.61
N ASP A 80 -12.88 -11.66 11.11
CA ASP A 80 -13.68 -11.33 9.95
C ASP A 80 -12.87 -10.45 8.97
N PHE A 81 -13.36 -10.40 7.74
CA PHE A 81 -12.76 -9.67 6.63
C PHE A 81 -13.68 -8.54 6.19
N GLU A 82 -13.22 -7.32 6.39
CA GLU A 82 -13.93 -6.14 5.95
C GLU A 82 -13.33 -5.60 4.65
N ARG A 83 -14.19 -5.27 3.68
CA ARG A 83 -13.75 -4.59 2.48
C ARG A 83 -13.52 -3.12 2.79
N VAL A 84 -12.33 -2.66 2.47
CA VAL A 84 -11.93 -1.26 2.67
C VAL A 84 -12.38 -0.46 1.46
N ASP A 85 -13.00 0.68 1.72
CA ASP A 85 -13.22 1.68 0.68
C ASP A 85 -11.87 2.26 0.25
N ARG A 86 -11.48 1.97 -0.99
CA ARG A 86 -10.21 2.43 -1.56
C ARG A 86 -10.18 3.92 -1.87
N THR A 87 -11.25 4.64 -1.60
CA THR A 87 -11.31 6.09 -1.69
C THR A 87 -11.05 6.78 -0.35
N ASP A 88 -11.13 6.04 0.77
CA ASP A 88 -10.86 6.58 2.10
C ASP A 88 -9.35 6.61 2.42
N VAL A 89 -8.77 7.80 2.25
CA VAL A 89 -7.36 8.05 2.58
C VAL A 89 -7.12 8.02 4.10
N ALA A 90 -8.13 8.33 4.92
CA ALA A 90 -7.98 8.36 6.38
C ALA A 90 -7.81 6.95 6.96
N GLY A 91 -8.55 5.98 6.41
CA GLY A 91 -8.42 4.56 6.75
C GLY A 91 -7.05 3.95 6.40
N TRP A 92 -6.21 4.63 5.61
CA TRP A 92 -4.91 4.10 5.21
C TRP A 92 -3.94 3.90 6.38
N ILE A 93 -4.05 4.68 7.46
CA ILE A 93 -3.20 4.54 8.66
C ILE A 93 -3.29 3.13 9.24
N GLU A 94 -4.43 2.46 9.10
CA GLU A 94 -4.63 1.09 9.58
C GLU A 94 -3.89 0.03 8.75
N PHE A 95 -3.33 0.41 7.59
CA PHE A 95 -2.64 -0.50 6.67
C PHE A 95 -1.14 -0.32 6.63
N MET A 96 -0.62 0.70 7.28
CA MET A 96 0.77 1.06 7.14
C MET A 96 1.46 1.36 8.44
N VAL A 97 2.76 1.18 8.42
CA VAL A 97 3.64 1.55 9.52
C VAL A 97 4.84 2.30 8.96
N PHE A 98 5.12 3.46 9.54
CA PHE A 98 6.37 4.18 9.29
C PHE A 98 7.47 3.62 10.18
N LYS A 99 8.63 3.37 9.59
CA LYS A 99 9.81 2.92 10.30
C LYS A 99 11.00 3.80 9.97
N VAL A 100 11.58 4.39 11.01
CA VAL A 100 12.79 5.21 10.94
C VAL A 100 13.91 4.45 11.63
N LYS A 101 14.93 4.05 10.87
CA LYS A 101 16.00 3.16 11.34
C LYS A 101 15.41 1.86 11.92
N LYS A 102 15.52 1.66 13.24
CA LYS A 102 15.01 0.49 13.97
C LYS A 102 13.67 0.75 14.68
N HIS A 103 13.18 2.00 14.68
CA HIS A 103 12.00 2.40 15.45
C HIS A 103 10.77 2.50 14.57
N THR A 104 9.67 1.92 15.05
CA THR A 104 8.33 2.11 14.51
C THR A 104 7.77 3.43 15.03
N VAL A 105 7.14 4.21 14.16
CA VAL A 105 6.41 5.42 14.53
C VAL A 105 5.01 5.03 14.98
N ASP A 106 4.57 5.62 16.08
CA ASP A 106 3.23 5.40 16.60
C ASP A 106 2.17 5.93 15.63
N SER A 107 1.18 5.10 15.33
CA SER A 107 0.09 5.44 14.42
C SER A 107 -1.07 6.19 15.09
N SER A 108 -1.12 6.27 16.44
CA SER A 108 -2.20 6.94 17.18
C SER A 108 -2.02 8.46 17.34
N ASN A 109 -1.05 9.06 16.63
CA ASN A 109 -0.81 10.50 16.67
C ASN A 109 -1.98 11.28 16.05
N ASN A 110 -2.26 12.46 16.60
CA ASN A 110 -3.18 13.41 15.98
C ASN A 110 -2.50 14.10 14.77
N GLU A 111 -3.27 14.84 13.98
CA GLU A 111 -2.75 15.49 12.76
C GLU A 111 -1.63 16.50 13.04
N GLN A 112 -1.66 17.22 14.17
CA GLN A 112 -0.60 18.17 14.54
C GLN A 112 0.72 17.45 14.81
N ASP A 113 0.68 16.37 15.59
CA ASP A 113 1.85 15.55 15.90
C ASP A 113 2.42 14.90 14.62
N TRP A 114 1.55 14.48 13.70
CA TRP A 114 1.97 13.99 12.38
C TRP A 114 2.66 15.06 11.53
N ASN A 115 2.14 16.29 11.53
CA ASN A 115 2.75 17.39 10.79
C ASN A 115 4.13 17.77 11.39
N ILE A 116 4.26 17.80 12.72
CA ILE A 116 5.55 18.00 13.41
C ILE A 116 6.52 16.87 13.04
N TRP A 117 6.04 15.62 13.08
CA TRP A 117 6.84 14.47 12.70
C TRP A 117 7.31 14.57 11.24
N LEU A 118 6.44 14.94 10.30
CA LEU A 118 6.81 15.14 8.91
C LEU A 118 7.88 16.20 8.71
N GLN A 119 7.79 17.33 9.40
CA GLN A 119 8.83 18.36 9.41
C GLN A 119 10.17 17.79 9.90
N SER A 120 10.14 16.97 10.95
CA SER A 120 11.34 16.30 11.45
C SER A 120 11.93 15.27 10.47
N MET A 121 11.14 14.80 9.50
CA MET A 121 11.52 13.85 8.46
C MET A 121 11.92 14.50 7.14
N HIS A 122 11.95 15.83 7.08
CA HIS A 122 12.47 16.57 5.91
C HIS A 122 13.85 16.05 5.52
N ASP A 123 14.05 15.79 4.21
CA ASP A 123 15.26 15.20 3.62
C ASP A 123 15.68 13.82 4.14
N LYS A 124 14.84 13.15 4.93
CA LYS A 124 15.10 11.79 5.41
C LYS A 124 14.34 10.78 4.57
N THR A 125 14.94 9.59 4.47
CA THR A 125 14.24 8.41 3.93
C THR A 125 13.62 7.63 5.08
N VAL A 126 12.31 7.46 5.02
CA VAL A 126 11.53 6.62 5.93
C VAL A 126 11.22 5.30 5.22
N THR A 127 11.18 4.20 5.97
CA THR A 127 10.68 2.93 5.44
C THR A 127 9.18 2.87 5.70
N LEU A 128 8.40 2.69 4.65
CA LEU A 128 6.96 2.44 4.71
C LEU A 128 6.72 0.94 4.58
N LEU A 129 6.06 0.36 5.59
CA LEU A 129 5.54 -1.00 5.57
C LEU A 129 4.06 -0.92 5.23
N ILE A 130 3.60 -1.71 4.25
CA ILE A 130 2.18 -1.77 3.85
C ILE A 130 1.69 -3.20 3.97
N TYR A 131 0.60 -3.41 4.70
CA TYR A 131 0.04 -4.71 5.03
C TYR A 131 -1.20 -5.02 4.19
N ASP A 132 -1.26 -6.20 3.56
CA ASP A 132 -2.41 -6.63 2.76
C ASP A 132 -3.76 -6.55 3.51
N TYR A 133 -3.72 -6.79 4.83
CA TYR A 133 -4.88 -7.01 5.70
C TYR A 133 -4.98 -6.06 6.90
N GLY A 134 -4.22 -4.97 6.88
CA GLY A 134 -4.12 -4.05 8.02
C GLY A 134 -3.07 -4.46 9.06
N ILE A 135 -2.83 -3.57 10.02
CA ILE A 135 -1.81 -3.72 11.06
C ILE A 135 -2.26 -4.57 12.25
N GLY A 136 -3.57 -4.73 12.48
CA GLY A 136 -4.13 -5.40 13.67
C GLY A 136 -3.87 -6.90 13.80
N LEU A 137 -3.05 -7.48 12.93
CA LEU A 137 -2.60 -8.87 12.97
C LEU A 137 -1.20 -8.96 13.58
N ASP A 138 -1.10 -8.58 14.86
CA ASP A 138 0.15 -8.36 15.57
C ASP A 138 0.95 -9.64 15.79
N SER A 139 0.28 -10.73 16.16
CA SER A 139 0.95 -12.00 16.48
C SER A 139 0.99 -12.98 15.31
N LYS A 140 1.95 -13.91 15.34
CA LYS A 140 2.00 -15.01 14.37
C LYS A 140 0.73 -15.87 14.44
N HIS A 141 0.23 -16.08 15.66
CA HIS A 141 -0.98 -16.85 15.92
C HIS A 141 -2.20 -16.20 15.27
N ASP A 142 -2.39 -14.89 15.44
CA ASP A 142 -3.51 -14.15 14.85
C ASP A 142 -3.47 -14.19 13.32
N ARG A 143 -2.28 -14.05 12.73
CA ARG A 143 -2.07 -14.21 11.28
C ARG A 143 -2.39 -15.61 10.76
N GLU A 144 -2.23 -16.63 11.59
CA GLU A 144 -2.57 -18.01 11.25
C GLU A 144 -4.06 -18.26 11.39
N ALA A 145 -4.68 -17.80 12.47
CA ALA A 145 -6.12 -17.87 12.71
C ALA A 145 -6.90 -17.11 11.63
N PHE A 146 -6.64 -15.82 11.42
CA PHE A 146 -7.28 -15.02 10.37
C PHE A 146 -7.13 -15.65 8.98
N ARG A 147 -5.94 -16.18 8.67
CA ARG A 147 -5.72 -16.84 7.38
C ARG A 147 -6.54 -18.11 7.23
N LYS A 148 -6.67 -18.90 8.30
CA LYS A 148 -7.48 -20.11 8.29
C LYS A 148 -8.96 -19.77 8.14
N ASP A 149 -9.42 -18.75 8.85
CA ASP A 149 -10.84 -18.43 8.97
C ASP A 149 -11.36 -17.59 7.79
N CYS A 150 -10.53 -16.69 7.24
CA CYS A 150 -10.96 -15.69 6.26
C CYS A 150 -10.24 -15.72 4.90
N VAL A 151 -9.07 -16.36 4.78
CA VAL A 151 -8.22 -16.29 3.56
C VAL A 151 -8.04 -17.62 2.83
N ARG A 152 -7.91 -18.74 3.54
CA ARG A 152 -7.97 -20.05 2.89
C ARG A 152 -9.39 -20.25 2.36
N PRO A 153 -9.56 -20.71 1.12
CA PRO A 153 -10.87 -21.17 0.67
C PRO A 153 -11.39 -22.20 1.67
N ALA A 154 -12.67 -22.12 2.03
CA ALA A 154 -13.39 -23.12 2.81
C ALA A 154 -13.57 -24.44 2.03
N GLU A 155 -12.57 -24.87 1.25
CA GLU A 155 -12.53 -26.12 0.52
C GLU A 155 -11.75 -27.15 1.33
N THR A 156 -12.28 -27.55 2.49
CA THR A 156 -12.08 -28.93 2.92
C THR A 156 -13.26 -29.34 3.80
N LEU A 157 -14.13 -30.18 3.20
CA LEU A 157 -15.32 -30.85 3.77
C LEU A 157 -16.56 -29.94 3.85
N ARG A 158 -17.64 -30.12 3.08
CA ARG A 158 -18.34 -31.38 2.76
C ARG A 158 -19.44 -31.13 1.70
N ALA A 159 -19.17 -31.48 0.45
CA ALA A 159 -20.08 -32.03 -0.58
C ALA A 159 -19.49 -31.73 -1.96
N GLY A 160 -19.26 -32.76 -2.77
CA GLY A 160 -18.70 -32.62 -4.11
C GLY A 160 -19.59 -31.76 -4.99
N ALA A 161 -19.08 -30.62 -5.41
CA ALA A 161 -19.50 -29.93 -6.63
C ALA A 161 -18.32 -29.08 -7.08
N ILE A 162 -17.46 -29.71 -7.87
CA ILE A 162 -16.67 -29.01 -8.87
C ILE A 162 -17.68 -28.27 -9.74
N ALA A 163 -17.81 -26.95 -9.57
CA ALA A 163 -18.42 -26.11 -10.59
C ALA A 163 -17.37 -25.88 -11.68
N GLU A 164 -17.00 -26.95 -12.37
CA GLU A 164 -16.57 -26.83 -13.75
C GLU A 164 -17.80 -26.37 -14.50
N VAL A 165 -17.89 -25.07 -14.76
CA VAL A 165 -18.78 -24.58 -15.80
C VAL A 165 -18.25 -25.20 -17.08
N SER A 166 -18.86 -26.32 -17.48
CA SER A 166 -18.51 -27.02 -18.71
C SER A 166 -18.61 -26.03 -19.85
N LEU A 167 -17.57 -25.96 -20.68
CA LEU A 167 -17.47 -25.06 -21.83
C LEU A 167 -18.70 -25.18 -22.78
N ARG A 168 -19.49 -26.26 -22.67
CA ARG A 168 -20.78 -26.47 -23.35
C ARG A 168 -21.90 -25.52 -22.90
N GLU A 169 -21.93 -25.06 -21.64
CA GLU A 169 -22.95 -24.12 -21.16
C GLU A 169 -22.76 -22.69 -21.69
N VAL A 170 -21.54 -22.29 -22.04
CA VAL A 170 -21.24 -20.98 -22.65
C VAL A 170 -21.68 -20.95 -24.12
N VAL A 171 -21.61 -22.08 -24.81
CA VAL A 171 -21.98 -22.18 -26.24
C VAL A 171 -23.50 -22.23 -26.46
N GLY A 172 -24.30 -22.55 -25.45
CA GLY A 172 -25.76 -22.50 -25.54
C GLY A 172 -26.38 -21.11 -25.36
N ARG A 173 -25.56 -20.08 -25.11
CA ARG A 173 -25.99 -18.68 -24.87
C ARG A 173 -25.48 -17.68 -25.91
N LEU A 174 -24.92 -18.17 -27.02
CA LEU A 174 -24.57 -17.38 -28.21
C LEU A 174 -25.58 -17.62 -29.34
#